data_AF-A0A2V9TPD9-F1
#
_entry.id   AF-A0A2V9TPD9-F1
#
_cell.length_a   1.000
_cell.length_b   1.000
_cell.length_c   1.000
_cell.angle_alpha   90.00
_cell.angle_beta   90.00
_cell.angle_gamma   90.00
#
_symmetry.space_group_name_H-M   'P 1'
#
loop_
_entity.id
_entity.type
_entity.pdbx_description
1 polymer ?
#
loop_
_entity_poly.entity_id
_entity_poly.type
_entity_poly.pdbx_seq_one_letter_code
_entity_poly.pdbx_strand_id
1 'polypeptide(L)'
;MQTLNVGAGRTDEEHKATEEQRRADLRSDCRDDANYFFWAAGLSALGTGLLPVRLNLLVSIGTVDLLTLYGRSLGPFYPLAVFSLAAMWLLVMLGLGFAGRSGHRWAFLAGIAIYAADMIALIVTFSLWAFGIHAFFVFKWFQGQKALKDLNEAGVSTI
;
A
#
# COMPACT_ATOMS: atom_id res chain seq x y z
N MET A 1 -46.53 -12.45 -30.66
CA MET A 1 -45.51 -11.42 -30.36
C MET A 1 -44.16 -12.10 -30.37
N GLN A 2 -43.39 -11.96 -31.45
CA GLN A 2 -41.99 -12.39 -31.49
C GLN A 2 -41.19 -11.38 -30.67
N THR A 3 -40.61 -11.82 -29.55
CA THR A 3 -39.58 -11.03 -28.88
C THR A 3 -38.36 -11.03 -29.78
N LEU A 4 -38.14 -9.91 -30.45
CA LEU A 4 -36.89 -9.62 -31.16
C LEU A 4 -35.75 -9.79 -30.16
N ASN A 5 -34.99 -10.87 -30.32
CA ASN A 5 -33.74 -11.14 -29.63
C ASN A 5 -32.68 -10.16 -30.16
N VAL A 6 -32.84 -8.88 -29.86
CA VAL A 6 -31.85 -7.82 -30.09
C VAL A 6 -30.92 -7.75 -28.89
N GLY A 7 -30.16 -8.83 -28.68
CA GLY A 7 -29.07 -8.92 -27.72
C GLY A 7 -27.77 -9.21 -28.47
N ALA A 8 -27.34 -8.20 -29.24
CA ALA A 8 -26.10 -8.06 -30.00
C ALA A 8 -25.07 -9.20 -29.87
N GLY A 9 -24.92 -9.97 -30.95
CA GLY A 9 -23.76 -10.84 -31.15
C GLY A 9 -22.51 -9.99 -31.27
N ARG A 10 -21.79 -9.83 -30.15
CA ARG A 10 -20.36 -9.60 -30.20
C ARG A 10 -19.73 -10.87 -30.77
N THR A 11 -18.79 -10.74 -31.68
CA THR A 11 -18.02 -11.91 -32.15
C THR A 11 -17.22 -12.50 -30.99
N ASP A 12 -16.92 -13.79 -31.01
CA ASP A 12 -16.07 -14.42 -29.97
C ASP A 12 -14.71 -13.70 -29.84
N GLU A 13 -14.22 -13.09 -30.93
CA GLU A 13 -13.04 -12.24 -30.94
C GLU A 13 -13.23 -10.94 -30.15
N GLU A 14 -14.36 -10.26 -30.32
CA GLU A 14 -14.68 -9.05 -29.54
C GLU A 14 -14.89 -9.36 -28.05
N HIS A 15 -15.43 -10.53 -27.71
CA HIS A 15 -15.53 -10.99 -26.32
C HIS A 15 -14.13 -11.26 -25.72
N LYS A 16 -13.26 -11.97 -26.44
CA LYS A 16 -11.88 -12.25 -26.01
C LYS A 16 -11.07 -10.97 -25.85
N ALA A 17 -11.12 -10.06 -26.82
CA ALA A 17 -10.42 -8.78 -26.76
C ALA A 17 -10.85 -7.93 -25.57
N THR A 18 -12.14 -7.93 -25.23
CA THR A 18 -12.67 -7.18 -24.07
C THR A 18 -12.17 -7.77 -22.75
N GLU A 19 -12.14 -9.09 -22.63
CA GLU A 19 -11.66 -9.77 -21.42
C GLU A 19 -10.13 -9.64 -21.25
N GLU A 20 -9.36 -9.68 -22.35
CA GLU A 20 -7.93 -9.39 -22.33
C GLU A 20 -7.65 -7.95 -21.90
N GLN A 21 -8.40 -6.98 -22.44
CA GLN A 21 -8.30 -5.58 -22.05
C GLN A 21 -8.65 -5.39 -20.56
N ARG A 22 -9.73 -6.02 -20.09
CA ARG A 22 -10.12 -6.02 -18.66
C ARG A 22 -9.01 -6.54 -17.75
N ARG A 23 -8.30 -7.61 -18.16
CA ARG A 23 -7.16 -8.15 -17.40
C ARG A 23 -5.97 -7.21 -17.41
N ALA A 24 -5.70 -6.56 -18.53
CA ALA A 24 -4.64 -5.56 -18.64
C ALA A 24 -4.89 -4.39 -17.69
N ASP A 25 -6.12 -3.89 -17.65
CA ASP A 25 -6.55 -2.79 -16.77
C ASP A 25 -6.40 -3.18 -15.29
N LEU A 26 -6.94 -4.34 -14.88
CA LEU A 26 -6.80 -4.85 -13.50
C LEU A 26 -5.33 -5.04 -13.07
N ARG A 27 -4.46 -5.44 -14.01
CA ARG A 27 -3.03 -5.58 -13.75
C ARG A 27 -2.34 -4.22 -13.62
N SER A 28 -2.78 -3.23 -14.40
CA SER A 28 -2.30 -1.84 -14.28
C SER A 28 -2.70 -1.28 -12.92
N ASP A 29 -3.96 -1.39 -12.53
CA ASP A 29 -4.49 -0.90 -11.25
C ASP A 29 -3.73 -1.51 -10.06
N CYS A 30 -3.48 -2.83 -10.10
CA CYS A 30 -2.71 -3.51 -9.08
C CYS A 30 -1.26 -2.98 -8.97
N ARG A 31 -0.61 -2.69 -10.10
CA ARG A 31 0.74 -2.10 -10.11
C ARG A 31 0.73 -0.67 -9.60
N ASP A 32 -0.29 0.10 -9.93
CA ASP A 32 -0.46 1.47 -9.46
C ASP A 32 -0.71 1.52 -7.96
N ASP A 33 -1.53 0.61 -7.42
CA ASP A 33 -1.72 0.47 -5.98
C ASP A 33 -0.44 0.00 -5.27
N ALA A 34 0.36 -0.87 -5.89
CA ALA A 34 1.68 -1.22 -5.38
C ALA A 34 2.66 -0.04 -5.39
N ASN A 35 2.48 0.96 -6.28
CA ASN A 35 3.31 2.17 -6.30
C ASN A 35 3.19 2.98 -4.99
N TYR A 36 2.05 2.87 -4.31
CA TYR A 36 1.84 3.56 -3.04
C TYR A 36 2.74 3.06 -1.91
N PHE A 37 3.29 1.84 -1.99
CA PHE A 37 4.35 1.41 -1.06
C PHE A 37 5.63 2.26 -1.18
N PHE A 38 5.99 2.67 -2.41
CA PHE A 38 7.15 3.53 -2.63
C PHE A 38 6.86 4.97 -2.18
N TRP A 39 5.63 5.46 -2.37
CA TRP A 39 5.20 6.74 -1.80
C TRP A 39 5.24 6.73 -0.28
N ALA A 40 4.75 5.65 0.35
CA ALA A 40 4.85 5.43 1.79
C ALA A 40 6.32 5.42 2.26
N ALA A 41 7.22 4.75 1.55
CA ALA A 41 8.65 4.76 1.83
C ALA A 41 9.25 6.18 1.73
N GLY A 42 8.94 6.93 0.68
CA GLY A 42 9.45 8.29 0.49
C GLY A 42 8.94 9.26 1.55
N LEU A 43 7.64 9.21 1.84
CA LEU A 43 7.02 10.06 2.87
C LEU A 43 7.55 9.73 4.26
N SER A 44 7.75 8.45 4.59
CA SER A 44 8.33 8.04 5.87
C SER A 44 9.80 8.47 6.03
N ALA A 45 10.58 8.50 4.95
CA ALA A 45 11.94 9.04 4.95
C ALA A 45 11.98 10.56 5.21
N LEU A 46 11.04 11.31 4.64
CA LEU A 46 10.86 12.75 4.89
C LEU A 46 10.37 13.03 6.33
N GLY A 47 9.48 12.18 6.84
CA GLY A 47 8.93 12.30 8.19
C GLY A 47 9.91 12.01 9.32
N THR A 48 10.86 11.10 9.09
CA THR A 48 11.88 10.71 10.10
C THR A 48 13.12 11.59 10.10
N GLY A 49 13.25 12.52 9.13
CA GLY A 49 14.44 13.35 8.97
C GLY A 49 15.64 12.57 8.44
N LEU A 50 15.41 11.44 7.76
CA LEU A 50 16.41 10.75 6.95
C LEU A 50 16.84 11.62 5.75
N LEU A 51 15.93 12.50 5.32
CA LEU A 51 16.14 13.55 4.34
C LEU A 51 16.27 14.92 5.05
N PRO A 52 16.94 15.91 4.44
CA PRO A 52 17.23 17.20 5.08
C PRO A 52 16.00 18.02 5.47
N VAL A 53 14.80 17.68 4.96
CA VAL A 53 13.54 18.33 5.31
C VAL A 53 12.78 17.46 6.30
N ARG A 54 12.44 18.01 7.48
CA ARG A 54 11.68 17.34 8.53
C ARG A 54 10.21 17.74 8.47
N LEU A 55 9.37 16.88 7.91
CA LEU A 55 7.92 17.07 7.81
C LEU A 55 7.17 16.29 8.90
N ASN A 56 7.74 16.20 10.10
CA ASN A 56 7.25 15.38 11.23
C ASN A 56 5.78 15.65 11.60
N LEU A 57 5.26 16.85 11.28
CA LEU A 57 3.85 17.22 11.53
C LEU A 57 2.87 16.65 10.48
N LEU A 58 3.36 16.40 9.26
CA LEU A 58 2.54 15.96 8.12
C LEU A 58 2.65 14.45 7.91
N VAL A 59 3.84 13.88 8.09
CA VAL A 59 4.05 12.43 8.00
C VAL A 59 4.94 12.01 9.14
N SER A 60 4.42 11.16 10.03
CA SER A 60 5.22 10.47 11.03
C SER A 60 4.97 8.97 10.96
N ILE A 61 5.95 8.20 11.44
CA ILE A 61 5.79 6.77 11.67
C ILE A 61 5.43 6.66 13.15
N GLY A 62 4.24 6.16 13.49
CA GLY A 62 3.74 6.14 14.86
C GLY A 62 4.68 5.41 15.81
N THR A 63 5.31 4.33 15.34
CA THR A 63 6.32 3.60 16.10
C THR A 63 7.59 4.43 16.37
N VAL A 64 8.01 5.29 15.44
CA VAL A 64 9.13 6.23 15.66
C VAL A 64 8.74 7.34 16.62
N ASP A 65 7.49 7.80 16.60
CA ASP A 65 6.99 8.78 17.57
C ASP A 65 6.99 8.20 19.00
N LEU A 66 6.54 6.95 19.17
CA LEU A 66 6.63 6.24 20.44
C LEU A 66 8.09 6.12 20.91
N LEU A 67 9.01 5.74 20.02
CA LEU A 67 10.43 5.69 20.35
C LEU A 67 10.98 7.07 20.73
N THR A 68 10.48 8.14 20.11
CA THR A 68 10.87 9.52 20.43
C THR A 68 10.36 9.99 21.79
N LEU A 69 9.16 9.55 22.18
CA LEU A 69 8.53 9.87 23.46
C LEU A 69 9.16 9.07 24.61
N TYR A 70 9.34 7.76 24.44
CA TYR A 70 9.75 6.85 25.52
C TYR A 70 11.24 6.45 25.47
N GLY A 71 11.90 6.58 24.32
CA GLY A 71 13.28 6.12 24.11
C GLY A 71 14.37 7.09 24.54
N ARG A 72 14.03 8.25 25.10
CA ARG A 72 15.04 9.22 25.61
C ARG A 72 15.93 8.65 26.70
N SER A 73 15.46 7.61 27.41
CA SER A 73 16.24 6.86 28.40
C SER A 73 17.38 6.02 27.81
N LEU A 74 17.42 5.81 26.49
CA LEU A 74 18.49 5.09 25.78
C LEU A 74 19.79 5.90 25.67
N GLY A 75 19.78 7.17 26.08
CA GLY A 75 20.97 8.02 26.14
C GLY A 75 21.68 8.14 24.78
N PRO A 76 23.00 7.89 24.70
CA PRO A 76 23.78 8.06 23.45
C PRO A 76 23.34 7.16 22.29
N PHE A 77 22.67 6.03 22.56
CA PHE A 77 22.23 5.09 21.53
C PHE A 77 20.89 5.46 20.89
N TYR A 78 20.17 6.42 21.48
CA TYR A 78 18.88 6.91 20.97
C TYR A 78 18.89 7.27 19.47
N PRO A 79 19.81 8.13 18.96
CA PRO A 79 19.81 8.48 17.53
C PRO A 79 20.04 7.26 16.64
N LEU A 80 20.93 6.34 17.05
CA LEU A 80 21.19 5.12 16.30
C LEU A 80 19.93 4.23 16.21
N ALA A 81 19.18 4.10 17.30
CA ALA A 81 17.93 3.34 17.33
C ALA A 81 16.87 3.94 16.39
N VAL A 82 16.68 5.26 16.42
CA VAL A 82 15.73 5.97 15.55
C VAL A 82 16.11 5.80 14.08
N PHE A 83 17.38 6.02 13.73
CA PHE A 83 17.84 5.87 12.34
C PHE A 83 17.74 4.42 11.85
N SER A 84 18.07 3.45 12.70
CA SER A 84 17.96 2.02 12.36
C SER A 84 16.51 1.62 12.11
N LEU A 85 15.58 2.09 12.95
CA LEU A 85 14.15 1.84 12.79
C LEU A 85 13.61 2.48 11.51
N ALA A 86 13.99 3.73 11.22
CA ALA A 86 13.60 4.42 10.00
C ALA A 86 14.15 3.73 8.73
N ALA A 87 15.42 3.32 8.75
CA ALA A 87 16.03 2.59 7.64
C ALA A 87 15.37 1.22 7.42
N MET A 88 15.09 0.48 8.50
CA MET A 88 14.36 -0.78 8.43
C MET A 88 12.96 -0.57 7.83
N TRP A 89 12.22 0.44 8.27
CA TRP A 89 10.89 0.76 7.74
C TRP A 89 10.92 1.02 6.24
N LEU A 90 11.88 1.83 5.79
CA LEU A 90 12.10 2.13 4.38
C LEU A 90 12.34 0.85 3.57
N LEU A 91 13.24 -0.02 4.03
CA LEU A 91 13.55 -1.27 3.35
C LEU A 91 12.33 -2.21 3.27
N VAL A 92 11.56 -2.31 4.36
CA VAL A 92 10.33 -3.11 4.38
C VAL A 92 9.32 -2.58 3.36
N MET A 93 9.09 -1.26 3.30
CA MET A 93 8.16 -0.67 2.34
C MET A 93 8.61 -0.87 0.89
N LEU A 94 9.90 -0.72 0.60
CA LEU A 94 10.44 -0.99 -0.74
C LEU A 94 10.28 -2.48 -1.13
N GLY A 95 10.56 -3.39 -0.20
CA GLY A 95 10.39 -4.83 -0.40
C GLY A 95 8.92 -5.20 -0.67
N LEU A 96 7.98 -4.65 0.09
CA LEU A 96 6.54 -4.84 -0.12
C LEU A 96 6.08 -4.24 -1.45
N GLY A 97 6.58 -3.07 -1.84
CA GLY A 97 6.30 -2.48 -3.14
C GLY A 97 6.75 -3.34 -4.32
N PHE A 98 7.96 -3.93 -4.23
CA PHE A 98 8.47 -4.84 -5.25
C PHE A 98 7.66 -6.15 -5.30
N ALA A 99 7.34 -6.73 -4.15
CA ALA A 99 6.52 -7.93 -4.05
C ALA A 99 5.10 -7.70 -4.58
N GLY A 100 4.48 -6.56 -4.25
CA GLY A 100 3.18 -6.14 -4.73
C GLY A 100 3.13 -5.96 -6.25
N ARG A 101 4.11 -5.26 -6.83
CA ARG A 101 4.25 -5.13 -8.31
C ARG A 101 4.43 -6.47 -9.02
N SER A 102 5.01 -7.43 -8.34
CA SER A 102 5.21 -8.80 -8.84
C SER A 102 3.94 -9.66 -8.74
N GLY A 103 2.83 -9.11 -8.22
CA GLY A 103 1.54 -9.82 -8.11
C GLY A 103 1.41 -10.68 -6.85
N HIS A 104 2.20 -10.43 -5.81
CA HIS A 104 2.08 -11.17 -4.56
C HIS A 104 1.01 -10.54 -3.64
N ARG A 105 -0.14 -11.21 -3.49
CA ARG A 105 -1.26 -10.77 -2.64
C ARG A 105 -0.85 -10.55 -1.17
N TRP A 106 0.06 -11.37 -0.66
CA TRP A 106 0.51 -11.27 0.73
C TRP A 106 1.22 -9.95 1.03
N ALA A 107 1.82 -9.28 0.02
CA ALA A 107 2.49 -8.01 0.21
C ALA A 107 1.50 -6.89 0.59
N PHE A 108 0.33 -6.88 -0.05
CA PHE A 108 -0.75 -5.94 0.29
C PHE A 108 -1.29 -6.21 1.70
N LEU A 109 -1.51 -7.49 2.05
CA LEU A 109 -1.97 -7.87 3.38
C LEU A 109 -0.97 -7.50 4.47
N ALA A 110 0.32 -7.75 4.24
CA ALA A 110 1.39 -7.36 5.15
C ALA A 110 1.46 -5.84 5.32
N GLY A 111 1.35 -5.08 4.23
CA GLY A 111 1.25 -3.62 4.28
C GLY A 111 0.09 -3.12 5.13
N ILE A 112 -1.11 -3.67 4.89
CA ILE A 112 -2.31 -3.37 5.67
C ILE A 112 -2.09 -3.68 7.16
N ALA A 113 -1.55 -4.86 7.48
CA ALA A 113 -1.32 -5.27 8.87
C ALA A 113 -0.32 -4.34 9.58
N ILE A 114 0.80 -4.02 8.92
CA ILE A 114 1.86 -3.16 9.49
C ILE A 114 1.32 -1.74 9.71
N TYR A 115 0.63 -1.16 8.72
CA TYR A 115 0.10 0.19 8.85
C TYR A 115 -1.07 0.27 9.82
N ALA A 116 -1.94 -0.74 9.86
CA ALA A 116 -3.00 -0.80 10.86
C ALA A 116 -2.44 -0.88 12.29
N ALA A 117 -1.36 -1.63 12.50
CA ALA A 117 -0.65 -1.66 13.78
C ALA A 117 -0.02 -0.29 14.10
N ASP A 118 0.62 0.37 13.13
CA ASP A 118 1.22 1.69 13.33
C ASP A 118 0.17 2.78 13.59
N MET A 119 -1.03 2.65 13.03
CA MET A 119 -2.16 3.53 13.33
C MET A 119 -2.57 3.49 14.82
N ILE A 120 -2.39 2.36 15.52
CA ILE A 120 -2.61 2.29 16.97
C ILE A 120 -1.61 3.19 17.69
N ALA A 121 -0.34 3.15 17.27
CA ALA A 121 0.69 4.03 17.82
C ALA A 121 0.37 5.51 17.55
N LEU A 122 -0.13 5.85 16.35
CA LEU A 122 -0.53 7.22 16.00
C LEU A 122 -1.70 7.76 16.83
N ILE A 123 -2.64 6.89 17.22
CA ILE A 123 -3.72 7.27 18.14
C ILE A 123 -3.14 7.62 19.52
N VAL A 124 -2.21 6.80 20.03
CA VAL A 124 -1.55 7.03 21.33
C VAL A 124 -0.75 8.33 21.33
N THR A 125 -0.15 8.69 20.19
CA THR A 125 0.62 9.93 20.03
C THR A 125 -0.22 11.13 19.57
N PHE A 126 -1.55 10.98 19.49
CA PHE A 126 -2.51 12.01 19.07
C PHE A 126 -2.24 12.63 17.69
N SER A 127 -1.60 11.90 16.78
CA SER A 127 -1.26 12.37 15.44
C SER A 127 -2.37 12.08 14.42
N LEU A 128 -3.47 12.84 14.51
CA LEU A 128 -4.68 12.63 13.68
C LEU A 128 -4.41 12.81 12.17
N TRP A 129 -3.50 13.73 11.80
CA TRP A 129 -3.12 13.94 10.39
C TRP A 129 -2.35 12.76 9.82
N ALA A 130 -1.34 12.26 10.54
CA ALA A 130 -0.57 11.09 10.12
C ALA A 130 -1.46 9.83 10.07
N PHE A 131 -2.42 9.71 11.00
CA PHE A 131 -3.42 8.65 10.99
C PHE A 131 -4.23 8.65 9.68
N GLY A 132 -4.70 9.82 9.23
CA GLY A 132 -5.44 9.95 7.97
C GLY A 132 -4.62 9.50 6.75
N ILE A 133 -3.33 9.84 6.72
CA ILE A 133 -2.42 9.41 5.66
C ILE A 133 -2.20 7.89 5.69
N HIS A 134 -2.03 7.30 6.87
CA HIS A 134 -1.89 5.85 7.02
C HIS A 134 -3.17 5.12 6.61
N ALA A 135 -4.35 5.63 6.99
CA ALA A 135 -5.63 5.09 6.56
C ALA A 135 -5.79 5.14 5.03
N PHE A 136 -5.34 6.21 4.39
CA PHE A 136 -5.32 6.32 2.92
C PHE A 136 -4.45 5.23 2.28
N PHE A 137 -3.24 4.99 2.80
CA PHE A 137 -2.37 3.92 2.31
C PHE A 137 -3.01 2.54 2.47
N VAL A 138 -3.58 2.24 3.65
CA VAL A 138 -4.31 1.00 3.91
C VAL A 138 -5.45 0.82 2.90
N PHE A 139 -6.21 1.89 2.62
CA PHE A 139 -7.30 1.84 1.65
C PHE A 139 -6.82 1.58 0.22
N LYS A 140 -5.70 2.17 -0.21
CA LYS A 140 -5.11 1.90 -1.54
C LYS A 140 -4.59 0.46 -1.64
N TRP A 141 -3.97 -0.07 -0.60
CA TRP A 141 -3.53 -1.47 -0.62
C TRP A 141 -4.68 -2.48 -0.55
N PHE A 142 -5.79 -2.12 0.10
CA PHE A 142 -7.00 -2.92 0.06
C PHE A 142 -7.59 -3.00 -1.36
N GLN A 143 -7.60 -1.88 -2.10
CA GLN A 143 -7.99 -1.87 -3.51
C GLN A 143 -7.05 -2.74 -4.37
N GLY A 144 -5.74 -2.62 -4.19
CA GLY A 144 -4.76 -3.44 -4.92
C GLY A 144 -4.93 -4.94 -4.65
N GLN A 145 -5.21 -5.31 -3.39
CA GLN A 145 -5.53 -6.68 -3.03
C GLN A 145 -6.80 -7.18 -3.73
N LYS A 146 -7.85 -6.34 -3.80
CA LYS A 146 -9.11 -6.69 -4.47
C LYS A 146 -8.93 -6.82 -5.99
N ALA A 147 -8.24 -5.88 -6.64
CA ALA A 147 -7.94 -5.95 -8.07
C ALA A 147 -7.16 -7.22 -8.42
N LEU A 148 -6.17 -7.58 -7.60
CA LEU A 148 -5.41 -8.81 -7.75
C LEU A 148 -6.25 -10.05 -7.44
N LYS A 149 -7.26 -9.94 -6.54
CA LYS A 149 -8.26 -10.98 -6.28
C LYS A 149 -9.04 -11.30 -7.55
N ASP A 150 -9.65 -10.26 -8.10
CA ASP A 150 -10.53 -10.32 -9.27
C ASP A 150 -9.76 -10.79 -10.51
N LEU A 151 -8.48 -10.41 -10.65
CA LEU A 151 -7.61 -10.85 -11.75
C LEU A 151 -7.36 -12.37 -11.73
N ASN A 152 -7.05 -13.00 -10.59
CA ASN A 152 -6.85 -14.46 -10.60
C ASN A 152 -8.17 -15.21 -10.76
N GLU A 153 -9.29 -14.68 -10.23
CA GLU A 153 -10.60 -15.32 -10.42
C GLU A 153 -11.01 -15.28 -11.90
N ALA A 154 -10.80 -14.14 -12.58
CA ALA A 154 -10.97 -14.03 -14.02
C ALA A 154 -10.07 -15.01 -14.79
N GLY A 155 -8.80 -15.13 -14.40
CA GLY A 155 -7.86 -16.07 -15.01
C GLY A 155 -8.25 -17.54 -14.85
N VAL A 156 -8.80 -17.93 -13.69
CA VAL A 156 -9.26 -19.29 -13.40
C VAL A 156 -10.54 -19.64 -14.15
N SER A 157 -11.47 -18.69 -14.37
CA SER A 157 -12.69 -18.95 -15.15
C SER A 157 -12.49 -19.12 -16.65
N THR A 158 -11.27 -18.90 -17.17
CA THR A 158 -10.92 -19.10 -18.60
C THR A 158 -10.11 -20.37 -18.90
N ILE A 159 -9.78 -21.18 -17.88
CA ILE A 159 -9.14 -22.50 -18.03
C ILE A 159 -10.22 -23.57 -17.90
#